data_AF-A0AAE1R285-F1
#
_entry.id   AF-A0AAE1R285-F1
#
_cell.length_a   1.000
_cell.length_b   1.000
_cell.length_c   1.000
_cell.angle_alpha   90.00
_cell.angle_beta   90.00
_cell.angle_gamma   90.00
#
_symmetry.space_group_name_H-M   'P 1'
#
loop_
_entity.id
_entity.type
_entity.pdbx_description
1 polymer ?
#
loop_
_entity_poly.entity_id
_entity_poly.type
_entity_poly.pdbx_seq_one_letter_code
_entity_poly.pdbx_strand_id
1 'polypeptide(L)'
;MSSSEKPEKGGRSFRNKDNEDKEDEEKGGGFVEKVKNFIEDVGQKIEETVGFGKPTADVTAIHFPRINLKRAEIVADVLVKNPNPIPIPLIDINYLIESDGRKLISGLIPDAGTIHAHGSETVKIPVNLVYDDIKSTYRDIKPGSIIPYRIKVDLIVDVPVFGRLTLPLEKKGEIPVPHKPDIDLEKIHFKKFSSEETVAVLKLKLENKNDFDLALNGLDYDVWLSDINIGGADLEKSAKIEKNGISYMDLPITFRPKDFGSALWDMLRGRGTGYTMKGHINVDTPFGAMKLPINKEGGTTCLKKNKKDGGSDDDDEDEKGLAPKAQRYKARLKLFNTSNIIHELSS
;
A
#
# COMPACT_ATOMS: atom_id res chain seq x y z
N MET A 1 -83.69 22.01 28.18
CA MET A 1 -83.29 20.67 28.67
C MET A 1 -81.78 20.68 28.84
N SER A 2 -81.33 20.36 30.06
CA SER A 2 -79.93 20.27 30.53
C SER A 2 -79.09 21.54 30.36
N SER A 3 -79.08 22.48 31.32
CA SER A 3 -78.32 22.46 32.57
C SER A 3 -76.81 22.29 32.34
N SER A 4 -75.90 23.11 32.85
CA SER A 4 -75.93 24.39 33.60
C SER A 4 -74.42 24.69 33.80
N GLU A 5 -73.93 25.88 33.43
CA GLU A 5 -73.45 26.92 34.37
C GLU A 5 -72.14 26.56 35.11
N LYS A 6 -71.11 27.40 35.26
CA LYS A 6 -71.11 28.84 35.60
C LYS A 6 -69.62 29.35 35.67
N PRO A 7 -69.31 30.59 36.11
CA PRO A 7 -68.58 31.52 35.25
C PRO A 7 -67.36 32.21 35.92
N GLU A 8 -66.83 33.16 35.16
CA GLU A 8 -66.30 34.49 35.53
C GLU A 8 -65.08 34.71 36.43
N LYS A 9 -64.32 35.69 35.92
CA LYS A 9 -63.03 36.23 36.35
C LYS A 9 -63.19 37.28 37.45
N GLY A 10 -62.15 37.44 38.27
CA GLY A 10 -61.94 38.62 39.12
C GLY A 10 -60.45 38.82 39.39
N GLY A 11 -59.96 40.06 39.32
CA GLY A 11 -58.53 40.40 39.15
C GLY A 11 -57.77 40.94 40.38
N ARG A 12 -56.45 41.08 40.16
CA ARG A 12 -55.40 41.97 40.75
C ARG A 12 -55.04 41.91 42.25
N SER A 13 -53.78 41.48 42.46
CA SER A 13 -52.66 41.97 43.32
C SER A 13 -52.93 42.50 44.74
N PHE A 14 -52.16 42.03 45.75
CA PHE A 14 -51.14 42.79 46.52
C PHE A 14 -50.47 41.93 47.64
N ARG A 15 -49.14 41.76 47.52
CA ARG A 15 -48.01 41.82 48.49
C ARG A 15 -48.15 41.40 49.99
N ASN A 16 -47.22 40.51 50.43
CA ASN A 16 -46.51 40.34 51.73
C ASN A 16 -47.36 40.17 53.03
N LYS A 17 -47.01 39.40 54.07
CA LYS A 17 -45.73 38.83 54.56
C LYS A 17 -46.02 37.78 55.68
N ASP A 18 -45.05 36.88 55.91
CA ASP A 18 -44.71 36.15 57.15
C ASP A 18 -45.78 35.30 57.88
N ASN A 19 -45.64 33.96 57.83
CA ASN A 19 -45.51 33.12 59.04
C ASN A 19 -44.99 31.72 58.71
N GLU A 20 -44.11 31.26 59.59
CA GLU A 20 -43.38 30.01 59.60
C GLU A 20 -44.31 28.80 59.74
N ASP A 21 -44.13 27.79 58.89
CA ASP A 21 -44.48 26.41 59.21
C ASP A 21 -43.34 25.50 58.73
N LYS A 22 -42.78 24.78 59.70
CA LYS A 22 -41.78 23.73 59.51
C LYS A 22 -42.49 22.49 59.03
N GLU A 23 -42.14 21.99 57.85
CA GLU A 23 -42.38 20.60 57.47
C GLU A 23 -41.14 20.01 56.79
N ASP A 24 -40.90 18.75 57.13
CA ASP A 24 -39.63 18.04 57.12
C ASP A 24 -39.04 17.80 55.72
N GLU A 25 -37.78 18.20 55.52
CA GLU A 25 -36.95 17.66 54.45
C GLU A 25 -36.54 16.21 54.79
N GLU A 26 -37.31 15.24 54.28
CA GLU A 26 -36.81 13.88 54.08
C GLU A 26 -35.59 13.92 53.15
N LYS A 27 -34.40 13.98 53.76
CA LYS A 27 -33.12 13.71 53.08
C LYS A 27 -33.05 12.23 52.75
N GLY A 28 -33.71 11.85 51.67
CA GLY A 28 -33.57 10.57 50.99
C GLY A 28 -32.21 10.45 50.28
N GLY A 29 -31.10 10.59 51.01
CA GLY A 29 -29.79 10.03 50.65
C GLY A 29 -29.82 8.52 50.88
N GLY A 30 -30.74 7.85 50.20
CA GLY A 30 -31.09 6.46 50.40
C GLY A 30 -29.95 5.57 49.92
N PHE A 31 -29.58 4.60 50.76
CA PHE A 31 -28.69 3.43 50.58
C PHE A 31 -27.87 3.31 49.29
N VAL A 32 -28.44 3.50 48.10
CA VAL A 32 -27.76 3.51 46.79
C VAL A 32 -26.59 4.49 46.74
N GLU A 33 -26.73 5.71 47.28
CA GLU A 33 -25.65 6.70 47.27
C GLU A 33 -24.53 6.31 48.25
N LYS A 34 -24.89 5.74 49.41
CA LYS A 34 -23.92 5.15 50.35
C LYS A 34 -23.22 3.92 49.77
N VAL A 35 -23.91 3.10 48.99
CA VAL A 35 -23.33 1.92 48.32
C VAL A 35 -22.42 2.35 47.19
N LYS A 36 -22.79 3.37 46.38
CA LYS A 36 -21.88 3.95 45.38
C LYS A 36 -20.62 4.51 46.02
N ASN A 37 -20.78 5.35 47.05
CA ASN A 37 -19.65 5.94 47.76
C ASN A 37 -18.81 4.85 48.45
N PHE A 38 -19.40 3.75 48.92
CA PHE A 38 -18.67 2.62 49.51
C PHE A 38 -17.93 1.79 48.45
N ILE A 39 -18.51 1.54 47.27
CA ILE A 39 -17.84 0.84 46.17
C ILE A 39 -16.69 1.70 45.63
N GLU A 40 -16.88 3.01 45.53
CA GLU A 40 -15.83 3.95 45.13
C GLU A 40 -14.73 4.04 46.20
N ASP A 41 -15.08 4.20 47.48
CA ASP A 41 -14.10 4.31 48.59
C ASP A 41 -13.37 2.99 48.86
N VAL A 42 -14.03 1.84 48.68
CA VAL A 42 -13.39 0.51 48.74
C VAL A 42 -12.58 0.23 47.47
N GLY A 43 -13.08 0.60 46.28
CA GLY A 43 -12.32 0.48 45.04
C GLY A 43 -11.01 1.28 45.10
N GLN A 44 -11.08 2.51 45.58
CA GLN A 44 -9.93 3.41 45.74
C GLN A 44 -8.99 2.95 46.86
N LYS A 45 -9.51 2.44 47.98
CA LYS A 45 -8.67 1.83 49.04
C LYS A 45 -8.03 0.51 48.63
N ILE A 46 -8.68 -0.31 47.80
CA ILE A 46 -8.10 -1.56 47.29
C ILE A 46 -7.03 -1.25 46.24
N GLU A 47 -7.20 -0.22 45.40
CA GLU A 47 -6.16 0.30 44.50
C GLU A 47 -4.90 0.72 45.28
N GLU A 48 -5.05 1.33 46.46
CA GLU A 48 -3.92 1.77 47.29
C GLU A 48 -3.32 0.65 48.17
N THR A 49 -4.09 -0.37 48.54
CA THR A 49 -3.68 -1.39 49.53
C THR A 49 -3.28 -2.72 48.90
N VAL A 50 -3.68 -2.99 47.67
CA VAL A 50 -3.35 -4.21 46.92
C VAL A 50 -2.81 -3.78 45.56
N GLY A 51 -1.66 -4.29 45.14
CA GLY A 51 -0.93 -3.86 43.94
C GLY A 51 -1.62 -4.11 42.59
N PHE A 52 -2.90 -3.74 42.48
CA PHE A 52 -3.71 -3.77 41.28
C PHE A 52 -3.51 -2.47 40.50
N GLY A 53 -2.97 -2.58 39.30
CA GLY A 53 -2.78 -1.49 38.36
C GLY A 53 -3.48 -1.75 37.02
N LYS A 54 -3.60 -0.68 36.23
CA LYS A 54 -4.09 -0.79 34.85
C LYS A 54 -3.04 -1.48 33.98
N PRO A 55 -3.41 -2.48 33.17
CA PRO A 55 -2.49 -3.07 32.21
C PRO A 55 -2.02 -2.01 31.21
N THR A 56 -0.81 -2.20 30.69
CA THR A 56 -0.23 -1.32 29.68
C THR A 56 0.09 -2.14 28.44
N ALA A 57 0.02 -1.49 27.27
CA ALA A 57 0.38 -2.12 26.02
C ALA A 57 1.18 -1.16 25.15
N ASP A 58 2.10 -1.70 24.35
CA ASP A 58 2.90 -0.94 23.40
C ASP A 58 3.23 -1.77 22.16
N VAL A 59 3.28 -1.12 21.00
CA VAL A 59 3.68 -1.79 19.74
C VAL A 59 5.20 -1.81 19.66
N THR A 60 5.79 -2.98 19.92
CA THR A 60 7.25 -3.13 20.00
C THR A 60 7.90 -3.30 18.63
N ALA A 61 7.25 -4.03 17.72
CA ALA A 61 7.78 -4.28 16.40
C ALA A 61 6.67 -4.44 15.34
N ILE A 62 7.01 -4.13 14.10
CA ILE A 62 6.18 -4.41 12.92
C ILE A 62 7.04 -5.17 11.94
N HIS A 63 6.55 -6.34 11.53
CA HIS A 63 7.23 -7.22 10.59
C HIS A 63 6.41 -7.36 9.32
N PHE A 64 7.09 -7.61 8.21
CA PHE A 64 6.48 -7.93 6.92
C PHE A 64 6.90 -9.36 6.51
N PRO A 65 6.26 -10.41 7.06
CA PRO A 65 6.62 -11.79 6.70
C PRO A 65 6.59 -12.06 5.21
N ARG A 66 5.72 -11.38 4.48
CA ARG A 66 5.59 -11.54 3.03
C ARG A 66 5.11 -10.26 2.37
N ILE A 67 5.75 -9.91 1.25
CA ILE A 67 5.32 -8.82 0.40
C ILE A 67 5.53 -9.17 -1.07
N ASN A 68 4.55 -8.88 -1.92
CA ASN A 68 4.58 -9.11 -3.37
C ASN A 68 3.62 -8.14 -4.09
N LEU A 69 3.41 -8.31 -5.41
CA LEU A 69 2.52 -7.44 -6.18
C LEU A 69 1.02 -7.54 -5.82
N LYS A 70 0.60 -8.61 -5.14
CA LYS A 70 -0.81 -8.90 -4.83
C LYS A 70 -1.18 -8.53 -3.39
N ARG A 71 -0.30 -8.85 -2.44
CA ARG A 71 -0.56 -8.62 -1.01
C ARG A 71 0.69 -8.34 -0.20
N ALA A 72 0.50 -7.68 0.94
CA ALA A 72 1.44 -7.62 2.04
C ALA A 72 0.84 -8.26 3.28
N GLU A 73 1.57 -9.20 3.86
CA GLU A 73 1.31 -9.75 5.19
C GLU A 73 2.14 -8.96 6.19
N ILE A 74 1.47 -8.42 7.20
CA ILE A 74 2.03 -7.56 8.23
C ILE A 74 1.74 -8.23 9.57
N VAL A 75 2.70 -8.26 10.47
CA VAL A 75 2.50 -8.73 11.85
C VAL A 75 2.98 -7.63 12.79
N ALA A 76 2.05 -7.08 13.57
CA ALA A 76 2.37 -6.15 14.64
C ALA A 76 2.52 -6.93 15.95
N ASP A 77 3.69 -6.81 16.58
CA ASP A 77 3.99 -7.37 17.88
C ASP A 77 3.63 -6.33 18.94
N VAL A 78 2.67 -6.68 19.81
CA VAL A 78 2.17 -5.81 20.86
C VAL A 78 2.51 -6.40 22.21
N LEU A 79 3.37 -5.72 22.96
CA LEU A 79 3.75 -6.13 24.30
C LEU A 79 2.71 -5.62 25.29
N VAL A 80 1.99 -6.54 25.92
CA VAL A 80 1.03 -6.24 26.98
C VAL A 80 1.63 -6.64 28.32
N LYS A 81 1.59 -5.74 29.29
CA LYS A 81 2.08 -5.94 30.65
C LYS A 81 0.93 -5.94 31.63
N ASN A 82 0.86 -7.00 32.42
CA ASN A 82 -0.09 -7.14 33.50
C ASN A 82 0.60 -6.88 34.84
N PRO A 83 0.38 -5.73 35.50
CA PRO A 83 0.93 -5.47 36.83
C PRO A 83 0.25 -6.27 37.93
N ASN A 84 -0.89 -6.92 37.65
CA ASN A 84 -1.75 -7.51 38.66
C ASN A 84 -1.31 -8.93 39.05
N PRO A 85 -1.53 -9.35 40.31
CA PRO A 85 -1.21 -10.70 40.79
C PRO A 85 -2.13 -11.80 40.25
N ILE A 86 -3.05 -11.46 39.34
CA ILE A 86 -4.02 -12.38 38.74
C ILE A 86 -4.01 -12.24 37.21
N PRO A 87 -4.32 -13.31 36.46
CA PRO A 87 -4.40 -13.24 35.00
C PRO A 87 -5.52 -12.32 34.51
N ILE A 88 -5.30 -11.68 33.36
CA ILE A 88 -6.26 -10.80 32.70
C ILE A 88 -6.65 -11.42 31.35
N PRO A 89 -7.92 -11.80 31.13
CA PRO A 89 -8.41 -12.21 29.81
C PRO A 89 -8.31 -11.08 28.78
N LEU A 90 -7.76 -11.39 27.60
CA LEU A 90 -7.76 -10.52 26.42
C LEU A 90 -8.94 -10.93 25.53
N ILE A 91 -10.07 -10.25 25.71
CA ILE A 91 -11.35 -10.63 25.11
C ILE A 91 -11.32 -10.44 23.60
N ASP A 92 -11.03 -9.23 23.14
CA ASP A 92 -11.17 -8.86 21.74
C ASP A 92 -10.02 -7.93 21.35
N ILE A 93 -9.58 -8.03 20.09
CA ILE A 93 -8.68 -7.06 19.47
C ILE A 93 -9.37 -6.48 18.25
N ASN A 94 -9.74 -5.21 18.32
CA ASN A 94 -10.16 -4.48 17.13
C ASN A 94 -8.94 -3.80 16.51
N TYR A 95 -8.81 -3.87 15.20
CA TYR A 95 -7.77 -3.13 14.50
C TYR A 95 -8.31 -2.42 13.27
N LEU A 96 -7.71 -1.28 12.97
CA LEU A 96 -8.04 -0.43 11.84
C LEU A 96 -6.73 0.11 11.26
N ILE A 97 -6.50 -0.10 9.97
CA ILE A 97 -5.46 0.59 9.24
C ILE A 97 -6.10 1.66 8.39
N GLU A 98 -5.66 2.90 8.59
CA GLU A 98 -6.08 4.04 7.81
C GLU A 98 -4.89 4.69 7.09
N SER A 99 -5.14 5.35 5.97
CA SER A 99 -4.17 6.17 5.24
C SER A 99 -4.87 7.46 4.82
N ASP A 100 -4.34 8.61 5.22
CA ASP A 100 -4.94 9.93 4.97
C ASP A 100 -6.44 10.01 5.31
N GLY A 101 -6.82 9.44 6.46
CA GLY A 101 -8.21 9.41 6.95
C GLY A 101 -9.10 8.36 6.26
N ARG A 102 -8.55 7.55 5.36
CA ARG A 102 -9.28 6.51 4.62
C ARG A 102 -9.04 5.16 5.27
N LYS A 103 -10.11 4.42 5.50
CA LYS A 103 -10.05 3.06 6.04
C LYS A 103 -9.57 2.08 4.96
N LEU A 104 -8.35 1.57 5.10
CA LEU A 104 -7.79 0.57 4.19
C LEU A 104 -8.26 -0.85 4.57
N ILE A 105 -8.18 -1.18 5.85
CA ILE A 105 -8.60 -2.50 6.37
C ILE A 105 -9.03 -2.35 7.83
N SER A 106 -9.95 -3.21 8.27
CA SER A 106 -10.22 -3.42 9.69
C SER A 106 -10.52 -4.88 9.95
N GLY A 107 -10.34 -5.31 11.20
CA GLY A 107 -10.80 -6.62 11.65
C GLY A 107 -10.98 -6.69 13.15
N LEU A 108 -11.53 -7.82 13.57
CA LEU A 108 -11.74 -8.20 14.95
C LEU A 108 -11.12 -9.58 15.15
N ILE A 109 -10.29 -9.72 16.19
CA ILE A 109 -9.78 -11.00 16.67
C ILE A 109 -10.48 -11.28 18.00
N PRO A 110 -11.48 -12.18 18.03
CA PRO A 110 -12.14 -12.57 19.27
C PRO A 110 -11.28 -13.58 20.04
N ASP A 111 -11.45 -13.62 21.35
CA ASP A 111 -10.79 -14.51 22.30
C ASP A 111 -9.27 -14.59 22.07
N ALA A 112 -8.61 -13.45 22.22
CA ALA A 112 -7.18 -13.32 21.91
C ALA A 112 -6.26 -13.82 23.05
N GLY A 113 -6.81 -14.53 24.04
CA GLY A 113 -6.06 -15.26 25.05
C GLY A 113 -6.13 -14.67 26.45
N THR A 114 -5.09 -14.90 27.26
CA THR A 114 -5.04 -14.46 28.66
C THR A 114 -3.62 -14.05 29.01
N ILE A 115 -3.49 -12.87 29.61
CA ILE A 115 -2.21 -12.31 30.05
C ILE A 115 -1.93 -12.78 31.47
N HIS A 116 -0.84 -13.52 31.67
CA HIS A 116 -0.47 -14.08 32.97
C HIS A 116 -0.28 -13.01 34.07
N ALA A 117 -0.47 -13.42 35.32
CA ALA A 117 -0.23 -12.60 36.52
C ALA A 117 1.23 -12.10 36.60
N HIS A 118 1.42 -10.81 36.91
CA HIS A 118 2.72 -10.13 36.89
C HIS A 118 3.52 -10.39 35.59
N GLY A 119 2.82 -10.71 34.51
CA GLY A 119 3.38 -11.19 33.27
C GLY A 119 3.55 -10.10 32.23
N SER A 120 4.35 -10.41 31.22
CA SER A 120 4.45 -9.64 29.99
C SER A 120 4.31 -10.59 28.82
N GLU A 121 3.36 -10.32 27.92
CA GLU A 121 3.08 -11.15 26.76
C GLU A 121 3.15 -10.34 25.48
N THR A 122 3.68 -10.96 24.43
CA THR A 122 3.69 -10.35 23.09
C THR A 122 2.56 -10.96 22.28
N VAL A 123 1.52 -10.16 22.06
CA VAL A 123 0.37 -10.50 21.23
C VAL A 123 0.71 -10.17 19.78
N LYS A 124 0.54 -11.14 18.89
CA LYS A 124 0.80 -10.98 17.45
C LYS A 124 -0.49 -10.68 16.72
N ILE A 125 -0.56 -9.52 16.08
CA ILE A 125 -1.74 -9.09 15.32
C ILE A 125 -1.42 -9.24 13.82
N PRO A 126 -1.91 -10.29 13.16
CA PRO A 126 -1.71 -10.47 11.73
C PRO A 126 -2.67 -9.58 10.95
N VAL A 127 -2.13 -8.83 9.99
CA VAL A 127 -2.91 -8.04 9.05
C VAL A 127 -2.53 -8.43 7.63
N ASN A 128 -3.53 -8.77 6.82
CA ASN A 128 -3.33 -9.12 5.43
C ASN A 128 -3.91 -8.03 4.53
N LEU A 129 -3.03 -7.32 3.84
CA LEU A 129 -3.38 -6.20 2.98
C LEU A 129 -3.39 -6.65 1.51
N VAL A 130 -4.56 -6.65 0.89
CA VAL A 130 -4.72 -6.99 -0.53
C VAL A 130 -4.69 -5.70 -1.36
N TYR A 131 -3.71 -5.58 -2.25
CA TYR A 131 -3.51 -4.33 -2.99
C TYR A 131 -4.63 -4.04 -3.99
N ASP A 132 -5.26 -5.08 -4.54
CA ASP A 132 -6.35 -4.91 -5.52
C ASP A 132 -7.56 -4.23 -4.88
N ASP A 133 -7.93 -4.60 -3.65
CA ASP A 133 -9.04 -3.99 -2.90
C ASP A 133 -8.78 -2.50 -2.61
N ILE A 134 -7.53 -2.15 -2.32
CA ILE A 134 -7.11 -0.77 -2.09
C ILE A 134 -7.18 0.04 -3.38
N LYS A 135 -6.61 -0.47 -4.47
CA LYS A 135 -6.58 0.21 -5.78
C LYS A 135 -7.97 0.37 -6.38
N SER A 136 -8.87 -0.60 -6.18
CA SER A 136 -10.26 -0.51 -6.66
C SER A 136 -11.05 0.55 -5.90
N THR A 137 -10.75 0.72 -4.61
CA THR A 137 -11.44 1.67 -3.73
C THR A 137 -10.87 3.09 -3.88
N TYR A 138 -9.55 3.21 -4.00
CA TYR A 138 -8.81 4.48 -3.98
C TYR A 138 -7.95 4.64 -5.25
N ARG A 139 -8.49 5.35 -6.24
CA ARG A 139 -7.87 5.51 -7.57
C ARG A 139 -6.57 6.31 -7.59
N ASP A 140 -6.32 7.10 -6.55
CA ASP A 140 -5.13 7.92 -6.40
C ASP A 140 -3.95 7.16 -5.80
N ILE A 141 -4.18 5.99 -5.18
CA ILE A 141 -3.12 5.07 -4.77
C ILE A 141 -2.62 4.32 -6.01
N LYS A 142 -1.45 4.73 -6.49
CA LYS A 142 -0.84 4.17 -7.70
C LYS A 142 0.11 3.03 -7.35
N PRO A 143 0.18 1.97 -8.17
CA PRO A 143 1.29 1.03 -8.12
C PRO A 143 2.63 1.79 -8.22
N GLY A 144 3.59 1.39 -7.39
CA GLY A 144 4.91 1.99 -7.26
C GLY A 144 5.03 2.95 -6.09
N SER A 145 3.92 3.45 -5.56
CA SER A 145 3.94 4.43 -4.47
C SER A 145 4.21 3.84 -3.10
N ILE A 146 4.68 4.68 -2.17
CA ILE A 146 4.70 4.42 -0.74
C ILE A 146 3.58 5.24 -0.11
N ILE A 147 2.67 4.58 0.60
CA ILE A 147 1.55 5.24 1.27
C ILE A 147 1.81 5.34 2.77
N PRO A 148 1.60 6.51 3.40
CA PRO A 148 1.62 6.62 4.85
C PRO A 148 0.41 5.87 5.42
N TYR A 149 0.59 5.19 6.54
CA TYR A 149 -0.50 4.53 7.24
C TYR A 149 -0.49 4.88 8.72
N ARG A 150 -1.65 4.67 9.33
CA ARG A 150 -1.87 4.65 10.77
C ARG A 150 -2.61 3.38 11.15
N ILE A 151 -1.95 2.54 11.93
CA ILE A 151 -2.55 1.38 12.58
C ILE A 151 -3.11 1.86 13.92
N LYS A 152 -4.40 1.62 14.13
CA LYS A 152 -5.08 1.73 15.42
C LYS A 152 -5.44 0.33 15.89
N VAL A 153 -5.14 0.00 17.13
CA VAL A 153 -5.48 -1.26 17.76
C VAL A 153 -6.16 -0.97 19.09
N ASP A 154 -7.35 -1.50 19.29
CA ASP A 154 -8.04 -1.45 20.56
C ASP A 154 -7.98 -2.85 21.18
N LEU A 155 -7.12 -3.01 22.19
CA LEU A 155 -7.07 -4.24 22.99
C LEU A 155 -8.14 -4.17 24.07
N ILE A 156 -9.08 -5.10 24.05
CA ILE A 156 -10.15 -5.16 25.02
C ILE A 156 -9.81 -6.25 26.04
N VAL A 157 -9.59 -5.83 27.28
CA VAL A 157 -9.21 -6.70 28.40
C VAL A 157 -10.27 -6.67 29.49
N ASP A 158 -10.45 -7.78 30.21
CA ASP A 158 -11.29 -7.81 31.41
C ASP A 158 -10.42 -7.82 32.65
N VAL A 159 -10.29 -6.67 33.30
CA VAL A 159 -9.42 -6.55 34.47
C VAL A 159 -10.28 -6.69 35.72
N PRO A 160 -9.99 -7.64 36.62
CA PRO A 160 -10.75 -7.76 37.85
C PRO A 160 -10.71 -6.45 38.66
N VAL A 161 -11.82 -6.13 39.33
CA VAL A 161 -12.09 -4.84 39.99
C VAL A 161 -12.40 -3.68 39.01
N PHE A 162 -11.67 -3.54 37.91
CA PHE A 162 -11.87 -2.45 36.94
C PHE A 162 -12.89 -2.75 35.83
N GLY A 163 -13.22 -4.03 35.63
CA GLY A 163 -14.07 -4.50 34.55
C GLY A 163 -13.41 -4.39 33.17
N ARG A 164 -14.24 -4.29 32.13
CA ARG A 164 -13.81 -4.24 30.73
C ARG A 164 -13.12 -2.91 30.42
N LEU A 165 -11.82 -2.98 30.14
CA LEU A 165 -11.01 -1.84 29.71
C LEU A 165 -10.65 -1.97 28.23
N THR A 166 -10.53 -0.82 27.56
CA THR A 166 -9.98 -0.73 26.21
C THR A 166 -8.65 -0.01 26.27
N LEU A 167 -7.59 -0.65 25.77
CA LEU A 167 -6.25 -0.07 25.64
C LEU A 167 -6.05 0.32 24.18
N PRO A 168 -6.29 1.59 23.81
CA PRO A 168 -6.07 2.07 22.45
C PRO A 168 -4.58 2.24 22.20
N LEU A 169 -4.11 1.71 21.09
CA LEU A 169 -2.75 1.79 20.61
C LEU A 169 -2.74 2.37 19.22
N GLU A 170 -1.70 3.13 18.94
CA GLU A 170 -1.56 3.79 17.66
C GLU A 170 -0.11 3.76 17.20
N LYS A 171 0.09 3.39 15.94
CA LYS A 171 1.39 3.48 15.29
C LYS A 171 1.25 4.00 13.87
N LYS A 172 2.12 4.92 13.49
CA LYS A 172 2.26 5.40 12.11
C LYS A 172 3.43 4.70 11.43
N GLY A 173 3.32 4.53 10.12
CA GLY A 173 4.40 3.99 9.30
C GLY A 173 4.12 4.16 7.82
N GLU A 174 4.86 3.43 7.00
CA GLU A 174 4.76 3.46 5.55
C GLU A 174 4.56 2.05 4.99
N ILE A 175 3.64 1.90 4.03
CA ILE A 175 3.39 0.65 3.30
C ILE A 175 3.68 0.91 1.82
N PRO A 176 4.55 0.12 1.18
CA PRO A 176 4.74 0.19 -0.26
C PRO A 176 3.56 -0.49 -0.98
N VAL A 177 3.25 -0.01 -2.18
CA VAL A 177 2.37 -0.67 -3.15
C VAL A 177 3.24 -1.08 -4.35
N PRO A 178 3.86 -2.28 -4.33
CA PRO A 178 4.88 -2.62 -5.31
C PRO A 178 4.36 -2.63 -6.76
N HIS A 179 5.18 -2.15 -7.68
CA HIS A 179 5.00 -2.23 -9.12
C HIS A 179 6.10 -3.07 -9.75
N LYS A 180 5.75 -3.86 -10.77
CA LYS A 180 6.72 -4.65 -11.51
C LYS A 180 7.71 -3.72 -12.24
N PRO A 181 9.01 -4.03 -12.30
CA PRO A 181 9.92 -3.30 -13.16
C PRO A 181 9.48 -3.41 -14.63
N ASP A 182 9.65 -2.33 -15.37
CA ASP A 182 9.47 -2.36 -16.81
C ASP A 182 10.79 -2.74 -17.48
N ILE A 183 10.71 -3.61 -18.48
CA ILE A 183 11.88 -4.11 -19.19
C ILE A 183 11.76 -3.74 -20.68
N ASP A 184 12.90 -3.39 -21.27
CA ASP A 184 13.02 -3.20 -22.71
C ASP A 184 14.39 -3.66 -23.20
N LEU A 185 14.47 -4.06 -24.45
CA LEU A 185 15.70 -4.44 -25.11
C LEU A 185 16.23 -3.24 -25.90
N GLU A 186 17.31 -2.66 -25.42
CA GLU A 186 17.90 -1.46 -26.04
C GLU A 186 18.74 -1.83 -27.26
N LYS A 187 19.55 -2.89 -27.13
CA LYS A 187 20.47 -3.33 -28.20
C LYS A 187 20.80 -4.80 -28.09
N ILE A 188 21.03 -5.43 -29.24
CA ILE A 188 21.62 -6.78 -29.33
C ILE A 188 23.04 -6.65 -29.85
N HIS A 189 24.00 -7.25 -29.15
CA HIS A 189 25.38 -7.38 -29.58
C HIS A 189 25.70 -8.84 -29.90
N PHE A 190 25.85 -9.17 -31.18
CA PHE A 190 26.22 -10.51 -31.61
C PHE A 190 27.73 -10.71 -31.47
N LYS A 191 28.14 -11.67 -30.65
CA LYS A 191 29.52 -12.16 -30.57
C LYS A 191 29.80 -13.18 -31.65
N LYS A 192 28.83 -14.06 -31.93
CA LYS A 192 28.86 -15.05 -33.00
C LYS A 192 27.50 -15.09 -33.68
N PHE A 193 27.48 -15.12 -35.00
CA PHE A 193 26.24 -15.15 -35.78
C PHE A 193 26.37 -16.14 -36.94
N SER A 194 25.82 -17.34 -36.75
CA SER A 194 25.84 -18.43 -37.74
C SER A 194 24.62 -19.34 -37.57
N SER A 195 24.29 -20.13 -38.59
CA SER A 195 23.20 -21.11 -38.53
C SER A 195 23.45 -22.23 -37.52
N GLU A 196 24.71 -22.56 -37.27
CA GLU A 196 25.17 -23.60 -36.35
C GLU A 196 25.11 -23.14 -34.89
N GLU A 197 25.46 -21.88 -34.64
CA GLU A 197 25.49 -21.28 -33.31
C GLU A 197 25.44 -19.76 -33.40
N THR A 198 24.58 -19.15 -32.61
CA THR A 198 24.46 -17.71 -32.43
C THR A 198 24.65 -17.39 -30.95
N VAL A 199 25.61 -16.52 -30.66
CA VAL A 199 25.93 -16.01 -29.32
C VAL A 199 25.72 -14.51 -29.33
N ALA A 200 24.84 -14.02 -28.47
CA ALA A 200 24.52 -12.60 -28.37
C ALA A 200 24.50 -12.13 -26.92
N VAL A 201 24.73 -10.84 -26.73
CA VAL A 201 24.53 -10.13 -25.47
C VAL A 201 23.40 -9.13 -25.68
N LEU A 202 22.32 -9.33 -24.96
CA LEU A 202 21.15 -8.47 -24.95
C LEU A 202 21.37 -7.37 -23.91
N LYS A 203 21.51 -6.11 -24.35
CA LYS A 203 21.55 -4.96 -23.45
C LYS A 203 20.11 -4.59 -23.11
N LEU A 204 19.68 -4.99 -21.92
CA LEU A 204 18.40 -4.64 -21.36
C LEU A 204 18.43 -3.29 -20.67
N LYS A 205 17.33 -2.56 -20.83
CA LYS A 205 16.93 -1.42 -20.01
C LYS A 205 15.90 -1.91 -19.00
N LEU A 206 16.22 -1.77 -17.72
CA LEU A 206 15.30 -1.99 -16.61
C LEU A 206 14.88 -0.63 -16.05
N GLU A 207 13.58 -0.37 -15.94
CA GLU A 207 13.02 0.86 -15.39
C GLU A 207 12.25 0.53 -14.10
N ASN A 208 12.71 1.12 -13.00
CA ASN A 208 12.04 1.02 -11.71
C ASN A 208 11.08 2.20 -11.57
N LYS A 209 9.77 1.92 -11.54
CA LYS A 209 8.71 2.93 -11.29
C LYS A 209 8.25 2.98 -9.84
N ASN A 210 8.97 2.31 -8.95
CA ASN A 210 8.70 2.36 -7.52
C ASN A 210 9.39 3.58 -6.91
N ASP A 211 8.76 4.14 -5.87
CA ASP A 211 9.30 5.22 -5.04
C ASP A 211 10.35 4.72 -4.00
N PHE A 212 10.76 3.46 -4.13
CA PHE A 212 11.81 2.82 -3.36
C PHE A 212 12.82 2.13 -4.28
N ASP A 213 14.04 1.98 -3.77
CA ASP A 213 15.14 1.32 -4.48
C ASP A 213 14.89 -0.19 -4.56
N LEU A 214 15.34 -0.79 -5.67
CA LEU A 214 15.37 -2.24 -5.87
C LEU A 214 16.82 -2.70 -5.94
N ALA A 215 17.25 -3.52 -4.98
CA ALA A 215 18.55 -4.17 -5.02
C ALA A 215 18.39 -5.54 -5.70
N LEU A 216 18.65 -5.58 -7.01
CA LEU A 216 18.66 -6.82 -7.80
C LEU A 216 19.73 -7.76 -7.24
N ASN A 217 19.36 -9.01 -6.98
CA ASN A 217 20.27 -10.09 -6.58
C ASN A 217 20.34 -11.19 -7.63
N GLY A 218 19.28 -11.36 -8.42
CA GLY A 218 19.25 -12.33 -9.49
C GLY A 218 18.08 -12.12 -10.44
N LEU A 219 18.20 -12.72 -11.61
CA LEU A 219 17.23 -12.65 -12.68
C LEU A 219 17.05 -14.04 -13.29
N ASP A 220 15.82 -14.53 -13.32
CA ASP A 220 15.43 -15.60 -14.24
C ASP A 220 14.76 -14.97 -15.46
N TYR A 221 15.12 -15.42 -16.66
CA TYR A 221 14.53 -14.89 -17.89
C TYR A 221 14.46 -15.94 -18.99
N ASP A 222 13.44 -15.81 -19.82
CA ASP A 222 13.25 -16.49 -21.09
C ASP A 222 13.04 -15.45 -22.19
N VAL A 223 13.59 -15.73 -23.38
CA VAL A 223 13.50 -14.85 -24.54
C VAL A 223 12.87 -15.58 -25.71
N TRP A 224 11.89 -14.93 -26.33
CA TRP A 224 11.28 -15.38 -27.57
C TRP A 224 11.59 -14.38 -28.68
N LEU A 225 11.89 -14.90 -29.87
CA LEU A 225 11.86 -14.13 -31.10
C LEU A 225 10.62 -14.55 -31.87
N SER A 226 9.67 -13.61 -32.02
CA SER A 226 8.29 -13.92 -32.37
C SER A 226 7.70 -14.98 -31.41
N ASP A 227 7.28 -16.15 -31.92
CA ASP A 227 6.73 -17.23 -31.10
C ASP A 227 7.75 -18.33 -30.74
N ILE A 228 9.01 -18.16 -31.14
CA ILE A 228 10.07 -19.16 -30.95
C ILE A 228 10.86 -18.85 -29.69
N ASN A 229 10.82 -19.74 -28.69
CA ASN A 229 11.67 -19.65 -27.50
C ASN A 229 13.13 -19.94 -27.90
N ILE A 230 13.98 -18.92 -27.83
CA ILE A 230 15.41 -19.03 -28.17
C ILE A 230 16.28 -19.34 -26.95
N GLY A 231 15.68 -19.43 -25.76
CA GLY A 231 16.34 -19.83 -24.53
C GLY A 231 16.17 -18.83 -23.40
N GLY A 232 16.68 -19.24 -22.24
CA GLY A 232 16.62 -18.52 -20.99
C GLY A 232 17.75 -18.95 -20.06
N ALA A 233 18.00 -18.17 -19.02
CA ALA A 233 18.99 -18.50 -18.01
C ALA A 233 18.65 -17.83 -16.66
N ASP A 234 19.19 -18.42 -15.61
CA ASP A 234 19.33 -17.78 -14.31
C ASP A 234 20.65 -16.99 -14.28
N LEU A 235 20.57 -15.72 -13.94
CA LEU A 235 21.72 -14.84 -13.81
C LEU A 235 21.77 -14.30 -12.39
N GLU A 236 22.75 -14.76 -11.62
CA GLU A 236 23.12 -14.14 -10.34
C GLU A 236 23.87 -12.85 -10.64
N LYS A 237 23.24 -11.72 -10.36
CA LYS A 237 23.83 -10.41 -10.61
C LYS A 237 23.31 -9.42 -9.58
N SER A 238 24.24 -8.75 -8.92
CA SER A 238 23.92 -7.66 -8.02
C SER A 238 23.90 -6.33 -8.78
N ALA A 239 22.79 -5.60 -8.67
CA ALA A 239 22.69 -4.24 -9.18
C ALA A 239 21.68 -3.44 -8.36
N LYS A 240 22.02 -2.19 -8.04
CA LYS A 240 21.05 -1.27 -7.45
C LYS A 240 20.30 -0.55 -8.57
N ILE A 241 18.97 -0.61 -8.54
CA ILE A 241 18.09 0.18 -9.40
C ILE A 241 17.42 1.23 -8.51
N GLU A 242 17.84 2.48 -8.64
CA GLU A 242 17.31 3.57 -7.85
C GLU A 242 15.79 3.74 -8.04
N LYS A 243 15.11 4.29 -7.04
CA LYS A 243 13.71 4.69 -7.16
C LYS A 243 13.49 5.59 -8.37
N ASN A 244 12.42 5.34 -9.13
CA ASN A 244 12.14 6.07 -10.39
C ASN A 244 13.31 6.09 -11.39
N GLY A 245 14.25 5.15 -11.27
CA GLY A 245 15.51 5.10 -12.00
C GLY A 245 15.52 4.08 -13.13
N ILE A 246 16.55 4.19 -13.98
CA ILE A 246 16.82 3.26 -15.08
C ILE A 246 18.18 2.61 -14.83
N SER A 247 18.25 1.30 -15.01
CA SER A 247 19.49 0.53 -14.99
C SER A 247 19.64 -0.28 -16.27
N TYR A 248 20.88 -0.57 -16.66
CA TYR A 248 21.19 -1.37 -17.83
C TYR A 248 21.85 -2.67 -17.44
N MET A 249 21.48 -3.74 -18.13
CA MET A 249 21.97 -5.08 -17.83
C MET A 249 22.24 -5.86 -19.11
N ASP A 250 23.42 -6.45 -19.17
CA ASP A 250 23.81 -7.34 -20.25
C ASP A 250 23.39 -8.78 -19.93
N LEU A 251 22.55 -9.37 -20.79
CA LEU A 251 22.13 -10.78 -20.71
C LEU A 251 22.75 -11.60 -21.84
N PRO A 252 23.56 -12.61 -21.53
CA PRO A 252 24.13 -13.50 -22.53
C PRO A 252 23.12 -14.55 -22.98
N ILE A 253 22.89 -14.67 -24.29
CA ILE A 253 22.06 -15.73 -24.87
C ILE A 253 22.82 -16.49 -25.94
N THR A 254 22.66 -17.81 -25.94
CA THR A 254 23.28 -18.74 -26.89
C THR A 254 22.23 -19.71 -27.40
N PHE A 255 22.09 -19.81 -28.72
CA PHE A 255 21.14 -20.72 -29.36
C PHE A 255 21.61 -21.14 -30.75
N ARG A 256 21.01 -22.18 -31.32
CA ARG A 256 21.35 -22.70 -32.65
C ARG A 256 20.19 -22.45 -33.62
N PRO A 257 20.29 -21.46 -34.53
CA PRO A 257 19.17 -21.10 -35.40
C PRO A 257 18.60 -22.28 -36.21
N LYS A 258 19.44 -23.21 -36.66
CA LYS A 258 19.01 -24.39 -37.43
C LYS A 258 18.02 -25.30 -36.69
N ASP A 259 18.06 -25.33 -35.36
CA ASP A 259 17.15 -26.15 -34.53
C ASP A 259 15.70 -25.65 -34.62
N PHE A 260 15.50 -24.41 -35.08
CA PHE A 260 14.20 -23.75 -35.20
C PHE A 260 13.76 -23.52 -36.66
N GLY A 261 14.52 -24.06 -37.62
CA GLY A 261 14.21 -23.97 -39.05
C GLY A 261 14.69 -22.69 -39.75
N SER A 262 14.56 -22.67 -41.08
CA SER A 262 15.05 -21.57 -41.93
C SER A 262 14.37 -20.23 -41.66
N ALA A 263 13.12 -20.23 -41.19
CA ALA A 263 12.37 -19.01 -40.90
C ALA A 263 13.02 -18.14 -39.81
N LEU A 264 13.52 -18.75 -38.72
CA LEU A 264 14.26 -18.01 -37.69
C LEU A 264 15.55 -17.42 -38.24
N TRP A 265 16.26 -18.19 -39.07
CA TRP A 265 17.50 -17.75 -39.71
C TRP A 265 17.27 -16.58 -40.69
N ASP A 266 16.19 -16.63 -41.48
CA ASP A 266 15.82 -15.56 -42.41
C ASP A 266 15.40 -14.29 -41.66
N MET A 267 14.65 -14.45 -40.57
CA MET A 267 14.21 -13.35 -39.71
C MET A 267 15.40 -12.62 -39.07
N LEU A 268 16.35 -13.38 -38.52
CA LEU A 268 17.59 -12.85 -37.97
C LEU A 268 18.50 -12.18 -39.02
N ARG A 269 18.32 -12.43 -40.32
CA ARG A 269 19.20 -11.85 -41.34
C ARG A 269 18.74 -10.51 -41.89
N GLY A 270 17.49 -10.08 -41.74
CA GLY A 270 17.11 -8.83 -42.42
C GLY A 270 15.74 -8.19 -42.24
N ARG A 271 14.82 -8.69 -41.41
CA ARG A 271 13.47 -8.08 -41.34
C ARG A 271 13.13 -7.36 -40.03
N GLY A 272 14.05 -7.40 -39.06
CA GLY A 272 13.69 -7.09 -37.68
C GLY A 272 12.69 -8.13 -37.14
N THR A 273 12.63 -8.28 -35.83
CA THR A 273 11.72 -9.26 -35.23
C THR A 273 11.05 -8.69 -34.01
N GLY A 274 9.78 -9.06 -33.86
CA GLY A 274 9.11 -9.01 -32.57
C GLY A 274 9.91 -9.85 -31.57
N TYR A 275 9.99 -9.38 -30.34
CA TYR A 275 10.55 -10.15 -29.24
C TYR A 275 9.60 -10.11 -28.05
N THR A 276 9.64 -11.19 -27.29
CA THR A 276 8.97 -11.30 -26.01
C THR A 276 9.99 -11.73 -24.97
N MET A 277 9.91 -11.16 -23.77
CA MET A 277 10.75 -11.53 -22.63
C MET A 277 9.87 -11.72 -21.41
N LYS A 278 10.06 -12.84 -20.73
CA LYS A 278 9.37 -13.17 -19.47
C LYS A 278 10.39 -13.64 -18.46
N GLY A 279 10.05 -13.54 -17.19
CA GLY A 279 10.92 -13.99 -16.12
C GLY A 279 10.58 -13.33 -14.80
N HIS A 280 11.51 -13.40 -13.86
CA HIS A 280 11.41 -12.75 -12.57
C HIS A 280 12.73 -12.15 -12.13
N ILE A 281 12.62 -11.05 -11.42
CA ILE A 281 13.70 -10.35 -10.76
C ILE A 281 13.59 -10.64 -9.26
N ASN A 282 14.65 -11.19 -8.68
CA ASN A 282 14.82 -11.32 -7.24
C ASN A 282 15.48 -10.04 -6.73
N VAL A 283 14.78 -9.30 -5.88
CA VAL A 283 15.24 -8.02 -5.34
C VAL A 283 15.11 -7.97 -3.82
N ASP A 284 16.08 -7.36 -3.18
CA ASP A 284 15.93 -6.84 -1.83
C ASP A 284 15.38 -5.42 -1.87
N THR A 285 14.45 -5.13 -0.96
CA THR A 285 13.86 -3.80 -0.79
C THR A 285 13.92 -3.41 0.68
N PRO A 286 13.74 -2.12 1.02
CA PRO A 286 13.61 -1.69 2.41
C PRO A 286 12.48 -2.39 3.20
N PHE A 287 11.53 -3.02 2.49
CA PHE A 287 10.37 -3.68 3.06
C PHE A 287 10.47 -5.21 3.04
N GLY A 288 11.62 -5.76 2.64
CA GLY A 288 11.89 -7.19 2.52
C GLY A 288 12.21 -7.64 1.09
N ALA A 289 12.63 -8.89 0.98
CA ALA A 289 12.93 -9.51 -0.31
C ALA A 289 11.64 -9.76 -1.11
N MET A 290 11.69 -9.54 -2.43
CA MET A 290 10.59 -9.77 -3.36
C MET A 290 11.07 -10.50 -4.61
N LYS A 291 10.22 -11.40 -5.12
CA LYS A 291 10.34 -11.97 -6.46
C LYS A 291 9.31 -11.31 -7.36
N LEU A 292 9.76 -10.37 -8.20
CA LEU A 292 8.91 -9.55 -9.06
C LEU A 292 8.90 -10.10 -10.49
N PRO A 293 7.72 -10.41 -11.07
CA PRO A 293 7.64 -10.83 -12.45
C PRO A 293 8.02 -9.67 -13.39
N ILE A 294 8.71 -10.01 -14.46
CA ILE A 294 8.96 -9.12 -15.59
C ILE A 294 8.33 -9.71 -16.84
N ASN A 295 7.73 -8.84 -17.65
CA ASN A 295 7.15 -9.23 -18.93
C ASN A 295 7.21 -8.05 -19.90
N LYS A 296 7.69 -8.31 -21.11
CA LYS A 296 7.62 -7.45 -22.27
C LYS A 296 7.14 -8.28 -23.45
N GLU A 297 6.02 -7.90 -24.03
CA GLU A 297 5.44 -8.57 -25.20
C GLU A 297 5.44 -7.59 -26.38
N GLY A 298 5.74 -8.11 -27.58
CA GLY A 298 5.64 -7.33 -28.82
C GLY A 298 6.65 -6.19 -28.95
N GLY A 299 7.81 -6.28 -28.30
CA GLY A 299 8.90 -5.33 -28.55
C GLY A 299 9.49 -5.56 -29.94
N THR A 300 10.04 -4.53 -30.59
CA THR A 300 10.63 -4.66 -31.92
C THR A 300 12.14 -4.48 -31.87
N THR A 301 12.88 -5.43 -32.43
CA THR A 301 14.34 -5.30 -32.62
C THR A 301 14.64 -5.07 -34.10
N CYS A 302 15.57 -4.15 -34.37
CA CYS A 302 16.16 -3.97 -35.69
C CYS A 302 17.66 -4.20 -35.58
N LEU A 303 18.20 -5.09 -36.43
CA LEU A 303 19.63 -5.22 -36.60
C LEU A 303 20.14 -4.01 -37.37
N LYS A 304 20.76 -3.06 -36.67
CA LYS A 304 21.56 -2.04 -37.36
C LYS A 304 22.81 -2.75 -37.90
N LYS A 305 22.86 -2.98 -39.22
CA LYS A 305 24.11 -3.33 -39.91
C LYS A 305 25.10 -2.19 -39.67
N ASN A 306 26.29 -2.51 -39.15
CA ASN A 306 27.37 -1.54 -39.14
C ASN A 306 27.78 -1.29 -40.60
N LYS A 307 27.58 -0.05 -41.10
CA LYS A 307 28.24 0.43 -42.31
C LYS A 307 29.73 0.55 -42.01
N LYS A 308 30.52 -0.47 -42.36
CA LYS A 308 31.95 -0.38 -42.66
C LYS A 308 32.39 -1.75 -43.20
N ASP A 309 32.41 -1.85 -44.53
CA ASP A 309 33.60 -2.23 -45.31
C ASP A 309 33.19 -2.54 -46.78
N GLY A 310 33.57 -1.64 -47.70
CA GLY A 310 33.81 -1.96 -49.12
C GLY A 310 32.85 -1.39 -50.19
N GLY A 311 33.21 -0.24 -50.77
CA GLY A 311 33.03 0.06 -52.21
C GLY A 311 31.90 1.00 -52.65
N SER A 312 32.29 2.20 -53.17
CA SER A 312 31.66 3.11 -54.16
C SER A 312 30.49 2.54 -54.99
N ASP A 313 29.46 3.28 -55.41
CA ASP A 313 29.21 4.73 -55.55
C ASP A 313 27.70 5.00 -55.38
N ASP A 314 27.37 6.26 -55.07
CA ASP A 314 26.18 7.04 -55.41
C ASP A 314 24.83 6.33 -55.63
N ASP A 315 23.88 6.64 -54.73
CA ASP A 315 22.56 7.20 -55.10
C ASP A 315 21.84 7.66 -53.82
N ASP A 316 22.06 8.93 -53.48
CA ASP A 316 21.20 9.68 -52.57
C ASP A 316 19.88 10.00 -53.30
N GLU A 317 18.84 9.21 -53.08
CA GLU A 317 17.46 9.68 -53.25
C GLU A 317 16.80 9.84 -51.88
N ASP A 318 16.75 11.11 -51.47
CA ASP A 318 15.97 11.66 -50.38
C ASP A 318 14.47 11.36 -50.53
N GLU A 319 13.94 10.31 -49.89
CA GLU A 319 12.50 10.23 -49.60
C GLU A 319 12.21 10.80 -48.20
N LYS A 320 11.87 12.08 -48.21
CA LYS A 320 11.47 12.89 -47.05
C LYS A 320 10.28 12.28 -46.31
N GLY A 321 10.55 11.76 -45.11
CA GLY A 321 9.79 11.98 -43.86
C GLY A 321 8.26 11.91 -43.90
N LEU A 322 7.70 10.73 -43.71
CA LEU A 322 6.38 10.57 -43.08
C LEU A 322 6.55 10.54 -41.55
N ALA A 323 6.15 11.62 -40.88
CA ALA A 323 6.05 11.67 -39.42
C ALA A 323 4.96 10.72 -38.89
N PRO A 324 5.17 10.01 -37.77
CA PRO A 324 4.15 9.14 -37.19
C PRO A 324 2.99 9.95 -36.60
N LYS A 325 1.77 9.56 -37.00
CA LYS A 325 0.48 10.11 -36.55
C LYS A 325 0.23 9.83 -35.06
N ALA A 326 0.79 10.63 -34.15
CA ALA A 326 0.42 10.59 -32.74
C ALA A 326 0.45 11.95 -32.00
N GLN A 327 0.68 13.07 -32.72
CA GLN A 327 0.74 14.41 -32.11
C GLN A 327 -0.38 15.38 -32.54
N ARG A 328 -1.50 14.87 -33.06
CA ARG A 328 -2.61 15.71 -33.56
C ARG A 328 -3.81 15.92 -32.63
N TYR A 329 -3.78 15.44 -31.39
CA TYR A 329 -4.89 15.66 -30.43
C TYR A 329 -4.64 16.70 -29.32
N LYS A 330 -3.50 17.42 -29.31
CA LYS A 330 -3.23 18.46 -28.29
C LYS A 330 -3.13 19.91 -28.78
N ALA A 331 -3.39 20.18 -30.06
CA ALA A 331 -3.23 21.54 -30.63
C ALA A 331 -4.54 22.15 -31.20
N ARG A 332 -5.71 21.73 -30.73
CA ARG A 332 -7.00 22.33 -31.16
C ARG A 332 -7.87 22.87 -30.03
N LEU A 333 -7.30 23.13 -28.85
CA LEU A 333 -8.02 23.73 -27.72
C LEU A 333 -7.35 24.99 -27.12
N LYS A 334 -6.49 25.69 -27.88
CA LYS A 334 -5.83 26.94 -27.44
C LYS A 334 -5.92 28.10 -28.45
N LEU A 335 -6.94 28.12 -29.31
CA LEU A 335 -7.20 29.26 -30.22
C LEU A 335 -8.62 29.82 -30.13
N PHE A 336 -9.39 29.45 -29.11
CA PHE A 336 -10.67 30.10 -28.79
C PHE A 336 -10.67 30.49 -27.31
N ASN A 337 -10.00 31.60 -27.01
CA ASN A 337 -10.33 32.54 -25.93
C ASN A 337 -9.13 33.46 -25.71
N THR A 338 -9.18 34.64 -26.33
CA THR A 338 -8.90 35.97 -25.74
C THR A 338 -8.66 36.96 -26.87
N SER A 339 -9.73 37.61 -27.31
CA SER A 339 -9.69 39.00 -27.79
C SER A 339 -11.12 39.48 -28.00
N ASN A 340 -11.70 40.02 -26.94
CA ASN A 340 -12.72 41.06 -27.02
C ASN A 340 -12.81 41.77 -25.67
N ILE A 341 -13.20 43.05 -25.70
CA ILE A 341 -13.31 44.05 -24.62
C ILE A 341 -11.97 44.81 -24.50
N ILE A 342 -11.83 46.11 -24.85
CA ILE A 342 -12.65 47.28 -24.52
C ILE A 342 -12.64 48.34 -25.64
N HIS A 343 -13.80 48.95 -25.82
CA HIS A 343 -14.17 50.08 -26.67
C HIS A 343 -13.66 51.41 -26.07
N GLU A 344 -13.04 52.27 -26.87
CA GLU A 344 -12.65 53.63 -26.46
C GLU A 344 -13.60 54.67 -27.08
N LEU A 345 -14.08 55.58 -26.24
CA LEU A 345 -14.85 56.77 -26.58
C LEU A 345 -13.91 57.83 -27.16
N SER A 346 -14.18 58.34 -28.37
CA SER A 346 -13.94 59.74 -28.76
C SER A 346 -14.29 59.98 -30.23
N SER A 347 -15.17 60.98 -30.42
CA SER A 347 -15.51 61.72 -31.66
C SER A 347 -16.46 61.07 -32.65
#